data_AF-F3GMX9-F1
#
_entry.id   AF-F3GMX9-F1
#
_cell.length_a   1.000
_cell.length_b   1.000
_cell.length_c   1.000
_cell.angle_alpha   90.00
_cell.angle_beta   90.00
_cell.angle_gamma   90.00
#
_symmetry.space_group_name_H-M   'P 1'
#
loop_
_entity.id
_entity.type
_entity.pdbx_description
1 polymer ?
#
loop_
_entity_poly.entity_id
_entity_poly.type
_entity_poly.pdbx_seq_one_letter_code
_entity_poly.pdbx_strand_id
1 'polypeptide(L)'
;RARGDIDSGAIDYINTHGTSTPVGDAKEMEGVREVFGANAPAISSTKSLSGHSLGAAGVHEAIYCLLMMENNFIAGSANIEELDPVVADMPILLKTKEDA
;
A
#
# COMPACT_ATOMS: atom_id res chain seq x y z
N ARG A 1 17.95 13.48 -0.93
CA ARG A 1 18.33 13.50 -2.37
C ARG A 1 17.16 12.87 -3.12
N ALA A 2 16.35 13.66 -3.81
CA ALA A 2 15.37 13.10 -4.74
C ALA A 2 16.14 12.38 -5.87
N ARG A 3 15.81 11.11 -6.12
CA ARG A 3 16.39 10.30 -7.19
C ARG A 3 15.25 9.91 -8.13
N GLY A 4 15.45 10.12 -9.42
CA GLY A 4 14.54 9.76 -10.50
C GLY A 4 13.83 10.99 -11.07
N ASP A 5 13.92 11.18 -12.38
CA ASP A 5 13.02 12.04 -13.15
C ASP A 5 11.65 11.34 -13.24
N ILE A 6 11.02 11.17 -12.07
CA ILE A 6 9.60 10.86 -11.99
C ILE A 6 8.93 12.17 -12.40
N ASP A 7 8.12 12.14 -13.47
CA ASP A 7 7.28 13.28 -13.80
C ASP A 7 6.57 13.73 -12.52
N SER A 8 6.38 15.02 -12.32
CA SER A 8 5.81 15.60 -11.10
C SER A 8 4.34 15.19 -10.83
N GLY A 9 3.85 14.16 -11.53
CA GLY A 9 2.56 13.53 -11.39
C GLY A 9 2.32 12.99 -9.98
N ALA A 10 1.04 12.85 -9.66
CA ALA A 10 0.60 12.28 -8.41
C ALA A 10 1.05 10.81 -8.31
N ILE A 11 1.40 10.37 -7.11
CA ILE A 11 1.54 8.95 -6.81
C ILE A 11 0.11 8.39 -6.74
N ASP A 12 -0.17 7.31 -7.47
CA ASP A 12 -1.52 6.72 -7.53
C ASP A 12 -1.74 5.60 -6.49
N TYR A 13 -0.65 4.95 -6.07
CA TYR A 13 -0.71 3.76 -5.21
C TYR A 13 0.49 3.63 -4.27
N ILE A 14 0.23 3.15 -3.05
CA ILE A 14 1.24 2.73 -2.06
C ILE A 14 0.98 1.27 -1.65
N ASN A 15 1.93 0.39 -1.94
CA ASN A 15 2.02 -0.90 -1.26
C ASN A 15 2.76 -0.73 0.06
N THR A 16 2.01 -0.80 1.16
CA THR A 16 2.51 -0.68 2.53
C THR A 16 3.31 -1.90 2.97
N HIS A 17 4.17 -1.70 3.98
CA HIS A 17 4.80 -2.81 4.67
C HIS A 17 3.75 -3.68 5.38
N GLY A 18 2.72 -3.08 6.01
CA GLY A 18 1.49 -3.74 6.46
C GLY A 18 1.70 -5.13 7.06
N THR A 19 2.27 -5.18 8.26
CA THR A 19 2.67 -6.44 8.92
C THR A 19 1.57 -7.08 9.77
N SER A 20 0.38 -6.47 9.75
CA SER A 20 -0.72 -6.84 10.64
C SER A 20 -0.37 -6.68 12.12
N THR A 21 0.50 -5.71 12.42
CA THR A 21 0.81 -5.32 13.81
C THR A 21 0.09 -4.01 14.11
N PRO A 22 -0.82 -3.95 15.10
CA PRO A 22 -1.64 -2.75 15.32
C PRO A 22 -0.82 -1.48 15.50
N VAL A 23 0.29 -1.56 16.25
CA VAL A 23 1.18 -0.42 16.49
C VAL A 23 1.98 -0.03 15.23
N GLY A 24 2.47 -1.03 14.48
CA GLY A 24 3.27 -0.79 13.28
C GLY A 24 2.44 -0.18 12.17
N ASP A 25 1.28 -0.77 11.89
CA ASP A 25 0.39 -0.33 10.82
C ASP A 25 -0.18 1.08 11.11
N ALA A 26 -0.53 1.39 12.36
CA ALA A 26 -0.94 2.74 12.75
C ALA A 26 0.17 3.79 12.56
N LYS A 27 1.43 3.44 12.86
CA LYS A 27 2.59 4.31 12.66
C LYS A 27 2.92 4.50 11.19
N GLU A 28 2.77 3.46 10.38
CA GLU A 28 2.90 3.57 8.93
C GLU A 28 1.87 4.55 8.36
N MET A 29 0.61 4.45 8.78
CA MET A 29 -0.45 5.37 8.34
C MET A 29 -0.26 6.81 8.85
N GLU A 30 0.31 7.01 10.04
CA GLU A 30 0.72 8.35 10.50
C GLU A 30 1.75 8.98 9.56
N GLY A 31 2.77 8.22 9.12
CA GLY A 31 3.74 8.72 8.15
C GLY A 31 3.12 9.03 6.79
N VAL A 32 2.19 8.20 6.30
CA VAL A 32 1.45 8.49 5.07
C VAL A 32 0.63 9.77 5.21
N ARG A 33 -0.05 9.98 6.35
CA ARG A 33 -0.78 11.22 6.63
C ARG A 33 0.13 12.45 6.64
N GLU A 34 1.32 12.34 7.23
CA GLU A 34 2.29 13.44 7.28
C GLU A 34 2.75 13.85 5.87
N VAL A 35 2.97 12.88 4.98
CA VAL A 35 3.47 13.13 3.62
C VAL A 35 2.36 13.56 2.65
N PHE A 36 1.22 12.87 2.66
CA PHE A 36 0.18 13.04 1.64
C PHE A 36 -1.08 13.74 2.15
N GLY A 37 -1.32 13.77 3.46
CA GLY A 37 -2.53 14.35 4.05
C GLY A 37 -3.81 13.80 3.42
N ALA A 38 -4.70 14.70 3.00
CA ALA A 38 -5.96 14.34 2.34
C ALA A 38 -5.80 13.77 0.91
N ASN A 39 -4.61 13.89 0.31
CA ASN A 39 -4.31 13.38 -1.03
C ASN A 39 -3.58 12.03 -0.99
N ALA A 40 -3.79 11.25 0.08
CA ALA A 40 -3.22 9.91 0.17
C ALA A 40 -3.66 9.07 -1.05
N PRO A 41 -2.72 8.40 -1.74
CA PRO A 41 -3.05 7.49 -2.83
C PRO A 41 -3.79 6.25 -2.33
N ALA A 42 -4.28 5.41 -3.23
CA ALA A 42 -4.82 4.11 -2.84
C ALA A 42 -3.76 3.29 -2.09
N ILE A 43 -4.17 2.57 -1.03
CA ILE A 43 -3.26 1.83 -0.16
C ILE A 43 -3.69 0.36 -0.09
N SER A 44 -2.73 -0.55 -0.18
CA SER A 44 -2.94 -1.94 0.26
C SER A 44 -1.63 -2.57 0.73
N SER A 45 -1.66 -3.83 1.15
CA SER A 45 -0.48 -4.63 1.47
C SER A 45 -0.58 -5.99 0.80
N THR A 46 0.36 -6.29 -0.09
CA THR A 46 0.48 -7.62 -0.73
C THR A 46 0.82 -8.71 0.28
N LYS A 47 1.36 -8.38 1.47
CA LYS A 47 1.63 -9.38 2.52
C LYS A 47 0.38 -10.08 3.00
N SER A 48 -0.78 -9.43 2.91
CA SER A 48 -2.06 -10.05 3.23
C SER A 48 -2.39 -11.25 2.32
N LEU A 49 -1.81 -11.27 1.11
CA LEU A 49 -1.97 -12.34 0.11
C LEU A 49 -0.76 -13.29 0.08
N SER A 50 0.46 -12.77 0.22
CA SER A 50 1.70 -13.53 0.04
C SER A 50 2.33 -14.05 1.34
N GLY A 51 1.87 -13.55 2.49
CA GLY A 51 2.56 -13.71 3.78
C GLY A 51 3.83 -12.86 3.88
N HIS A 52 4.55 -13.03 5.00
CA HIS A 52 5.76 -12.24 5.32
C HIS A 52 7.04 -13.05 5.03
N SER A 53 7.59 -12.90 3.82
CA SER A 53 8.79 -13.64 3.38
C SER A 53 10.13 -13.14 3.94
N LEU A 54 10.11 -12.46 5.10
CA LEU A 54 11.27 -11.91 5.79
C LEU A 54 12.16 -11.07 4.86
N GLY A 55 13.44 -11.42 4.70
CA GLY A 55 14.38 -10.68 3.85
C GLY A 55 13.97 -10.58 2.37
N ALA A 56 13.08 -11.47 1.89
CA ALA A 56 12.55 -11.42 0.53
C ALA A 56 11.30 -10.54 0.39
N ALA A 57 10.73 -10.01 1.49
CA ALA A 57 9.51 -9.21 1.44
C ALA A 57 9.63 -8.03 0.47
N GLY A 58 10.71 -7.25 0.57
CA GLY A 58 10.88 -6.06 -0.27
C GLY A 58 10.94 -6.37 -1.78
N VAL A 59 11.56 -7.49 -2.18
CA VAL A 59 11.60 -7.85 -3.61
C VAL A 59 10.26 -8.39 -4.10
N HIS A 60 9.51 -9.13 -3.27
CA HIS A 60 8.16 -9.57 -3.63
C HIS A 60 7.23 -8.38 -3.82
N GLU A 61 7.23 -7.44 -2.89
CA GLU A 61 6.43 -6.22 -2.94
C GLU A 61 6.71 -5.41 -4.22
N ALA A 62 8.00 -5.24 -4.56
CA ALA A 62 8.38 -4.56 -5.79
C ALA A 62 7.90 -5.30 -7.04
N ILE A 63 8.07 -6.63 -7.11
CA ILE A 63 7.62 -7.46 -8.24
C ILE A 63 6.09 -7.34 -8.40
N TYR A 64 5.34 -7.42 -7.30
CA TYR A 64 3.88 -7.31 -7.36
C TYR A 64 3.44 -5.92 -7.82
N CYS A 65 4.10 -4.86 -7.35
CA CYS A 65 3.83 -3.51 -7.86
C CYS A 65 4.08 -3.38 -9.36
N LEU A 66 5.16 -3.98 -9.86
CA LEU A 66 5.46 -4.01 -11.31
C LEU A 66 4.39 -4.78 -12.09
N LEU A 67 3.95 -5.94 -11.60
CA LEU A 67 2.88 -6.71 -12.24
C LEU A 67 1.55 -5.96 -12.22
N MET A 68 1.22 -5.28 -11.12
CA MET A 68 0.04 -4.42 -11.00
C MET A 68 0.06 -3.28 -12.02
N MET A 69 1.20 -2.59 -12.14
CA MET A 69 1.39 -1.52 -13.15
C MET A 69 1.33 -2.06 -14.59
N GLU A 70 1.98 -3.20 -14.87
CA GLU A 70 1.99 -3.80 -16.21
C GLU A 70 0.60 -4.27 -16.66
N ASN A 71 -0.23 -4.72 -15.71
CA ASN A 71 -1.53 -5.31 -15.99
C ASN A 71 -2.71 -4.40 -15.60
N ASN A 72 -2.45 -3.12 -15.30
CA ASN A 72 -3.47 -2.09 -15.07
C ASN A 72 -4.47 -2.40 -13.95
N PHE A 73 -3.99 -2.94 -12.82
CA PHE A 73 -4.83 -3.24 -11.66
C PHE A 73 -4.09 -2.98 -10.34
N ILE A 74 -4.84 -2.80 -9.25
CA ILE A 74 -4.30 -2.72 -7.89
C ILE A 74 -4.97 -3.77 -7.02
N ALA A 75 -4.18 -4.67 -6.41
CA ALA A 75 -4.68 -5.69 -5.50
C ALA A 75 -5.18 -5.08 -4.18
N GLY A 76 -6.31 -5.56 -3.70
CA GLY A 76 -6.82 -5.23 -2.36
C GLY A 76 -6.10 -6.00 -1.26
N SER A 77 -6.10 -5.44 -0.05
CA SER A 77 -5.69 -6.14 1.18
C SER A 77 -6.71 -7.22 1.53
N ALA A 78 -6.26 -8.46 1.66
CA ALA A 78 -7.10 -9.59 2.05
C ALA A 78 -7.20 -9.73 3.57
N ASN A 79 -8.17 -10.54 4.02
CA ASN A 79 -8.37 -10.93 5.43
C ASN A 79 -8.71 -9.76 6.38
N ILE A 80 -9.26 -8.67 5.86
CA ILE A 80 -9.80 -7.56 6.65
C ILE A 80 -11.32 -7.66 6.65
N GLU A 81 -11.90 -7.97 7.81
CA GLU A 81 -13.36 -7.97 8.02
C GLU A 81 -13.85 -6.60 8.52
N GLU A 82 -13.05 -5.97 9.37
CA GLU A 82 -13.30 -4.65 9.95
C GLU A 82 -12.00 -3.85 9.95
N LEU A 83 -12.07 -2.59 9.54
CA LEU A 83 -10.93 -1.67 9.59
C LEU A 83 -10.75 -1.16 11.02
N ASP A 84 -9.50 -1.08 11.46
CA ASP A 84 -9.18 -0.43 12.73
C ASP A 84 -9.61 1.06 12.65
N PRO A 85 -10.37 1.58 13.63
CA PRO A 85 -10.79 2.98 13.67
C PRO A 85 -9.66 3.99 13.51
N VAL A 86 -8.42 3.65 13.87
CA VAL A 86 -7.21 4.51 13.76
C VAL A 86 -6.78 4.75 12.31
N VAL A 87 -7.17 3.88 11.39
CA VAL A 87 -6.79 3.93 9.97
C VAL A 87 -7.99 3.96 9.03
N ALA A 88 -9.21 4.00 9.56
CA ALA A 88 -10.44 3.98 8.78
C ALA A 88 -10.64 5.23 7.90
N ASP A 89 -9.90 6.32 8.17
CA ASP A 89 -9.82 7.53 7.35
C ASP A 89 -8.93 7.37 6.10
N MET A 90 -8.13 6.32 6.04
CA MET A 90 -7.17 6.10 4.95
C MET A 90 -7.81 5.33 3.78
N PRO A 91 -7.39 5.60 2.53
CA PRO A 91 -7.93 4.95 1.32
C PRO A 91 -7.42 3.50 1.14
N ILE A 92 -7.69 2.64 2.14
CA ILE A 92 -7.28 1.23 2.14
C ILE A 92 -8.20 0.43 1.21
N LEU A 93 -7.63 -0.20 0.19
CA LEU A 93 -8.35 -1.07 -0.73
C LEU A 93 -8.60 -2.43 -0.09
N LEU A 94 -9.88 -2.80 0.10
CA LEU A 94 -10.30 -4.13 0.58
C LEU A 94 -10.57 -5.11 -0.57
N LYS A 95 -10.64 -4.61 -1.80
CA LYS A 95 -10.89 -5.38 -3.02
C LYS A 95 -9.98 -4.89 -4.12
N THR A 96 -9.67 -5.77 -5.06
CA THR A 96 -8.94 -5.41 -6.28
C THR A 96 -9.68 -4.33 -7.05
N LYS A 97 -8.93 -3.32 -7.50
CA LYS A 97 -9.38 -2.26 -8.40
C LYS A 97 -8.78 -2.52 -9.78
N GLU A 98 -9.63 -2.74 -10.76
CA GLU A 98 -9.24 -2.87 -12.17
C GLU A 98 -9.17 -1.50 -12.84
N ASP A 99 -8.55 -1.45 -14.02
CA ASP A 99 -8.40 -0.26 -14.85
C ASP A 99 -7.81 0.94 -14.09
N ALA A 100 -6.77 0.67 -13.32
CA ALA A 100 -6.23 1.56 -12.29
C ALA A 100 -5.02 2.39 -12.73
#